data_AF-A0A355H749-F1
#
_entry.id   AF-A0A355H749-F1
#
_cell.length_a   1.000
_cell.length_b   1.000
_cell.length_c   1.000
_cell.angle_alpha   90.00
_cell.angle_beta   90.00
_cell.angle_gamma   90.00
#
_symmetry.space_group_name_H-M   'P 1'
#
loop_
_entity.id
_entity.type
_entity.pdbx_description
1 polymer ?
#
loop_
_entity_poly.entity_id
_entity_poly.type
_entity_poly.pdbx_seq_one_letter_code
_entity_poly.pdbx_strand_id
1 'polypeptide(L)' 'AIAHGEGNYTCDSDTLHKLEDNGQIVFRYSGDNPNGSVANIAGITNEAGNVLGMMPHPERAMADWMGSTDGRILFESMRN' A
#
# COMPACT_ATOMS: atom_id res chain seq x y z
N ALA A 1 -18.77 -11.13 1.75
CA ALA A 1 -18.36 -11.45 0.36
C ALA A 1 -17.13 -10.62 0.06
N ILE A 2 -15.95 -11.25 0.07
CA ILE A 2 -14.67 -10.58 -0.15
C ILE A 2 -14.54 -10.40 -1.67
N ALA A 3 -14.70 -9.16 -2.14
CA ALA A 3 -14.47 -8.80 -3.53
C ALA A 3 -12.96 -8.77 -3.78
N HIS A 4 -12.37 -9.92 -4.11
CA HIS A 4 -10.95 -10.04 -4.40
C HIS A 4 -10.76 -10.58 -5.82
N GLY A 5 -10.06 -9.82 -6.64
CA GLY A 5 -9.79 -10.18 -8.04
C GLY A 5 -8.53 -9.56 -8.61
N GLU A 6 -8.21 -8.31 -8.25
CA GLU A 6 -7.11 -7.57 -8.91
C GLU A 6 -6.17 -6.83 -7.93
N GLY A 7 -6.13 -7.24 -6.66
CA GLY A 7 -5.35 -6.55 -5.62
C GLY A 7 -4.17 -7.33 -5.05
N ASN A 8 -3.90 -8.53 -5.53
CA ASN A 8 -2.83 -9.39 -5.04
C ASN A 8 -1.49 -8.95 -5.66
N TYR A 9 -0.61 -8.35 -4.86
CA TYR A 9 0.73 -8.01 -5.34
C TYR A 9 1.59 -9.28 -5.46
N THR A 10 2.09 -9.56 -6.65
CA THR A 10 2.99 -10.68 -6.93
C THR A 10 4.27 -10.20 -7.61
N CYS A 11 5.37 -10.87 -7.28
CA CYS A 11 6.67 -10.69 -7.93
C CYS A 11 7.54 -11.93 -7.67
N ASP A 12 8.59 -12.11 -8.45
CA ASP A 12 9.63 -13.11 -8.18
C ASP A 12 10.54 -12.69 -7.01
N SER A 13 11.37 -13.63 -6.53
CA SER A 13 12.27 -13.40 -5.39
C SER A 13 13.31 -12.30 -5.63
N ASP A 14 13.81 -12.18 -6.86
CA ASP A 14 14.85 -11.20 -7.18
C ASP A 14 14.26 -9.80 -7.19
N THR A 15 13.04 -9.66 -7.73
CA THR A 15 12.28 -8.42 -7.68
C THR A 15 11.91 -8.04 -6.25
N LEU A 16 11.48 -9.00 -5.42
CA LEU A 16 11.21 -8.76 -4.01
C LEU A 16 12.44 -8.22 -3.27
N HIS A 17 13.59 -8.89 -3.42
CA HIS A 17 14.84 -8.43 -2.78
C HIS A 17 15.24 -7.04 -3.25
N LYS A 18 15.14 -6.74 -4.54
CA LYS A 18 15.42 -5.38 -5.05
C LYS A 18 14.52 -4.33 -4.42
N LEU A 19 13.23 -4.61 -4.30
CA LEU A 19 12.27 -3.69 -3.67
C LEU A 19 12.59 -3.47 -2.19
N GLU A 20 13.04 -4.51 -1.48
CA GLU A 20 13.46 -4.42 -0.08
C GLU A 20 14.77 -3.65 0.07
N ASP A 21 15.79 -3.97 -0.71
CA ASP A 21 17.11 -3.32 -0.71
C ASP A 21 17.00 -1.83 -1.06
N ASN A 22 16.13 -1.49 -2.01
CA ASN A 22 15.89 -0.11 -2.43
C ASN A 22 14.90 0.65 -1.52
N GLY A 23 14.34 0.00 -0.49
CA GLY A 23 13.35 0.63 0.41
C GLY A 23 12.06 1.05 -0.29
N GLN A 24 11.68 0.38 -1.39
CA GLN A 24 10.53 0.75 -2.22
C GLN A 24 9.19 0.24 -1.68
N ILE A 25 9.19 -0.56 -0.61
CA ILE A 25 7.98 -1.07 0.00
C ILE A 25 7.53 -0.11 1.10
N VAL A 26 6.50 0.68 0.78
CA VAL A 26 6.03 1.78 1.64
C VAL A 26 4.98 1.30 2.64
N PHE A 27 4.13 0.35 2.25
CA PHE A 27 3.08 -0.18 3.11
C PHE A 27 3.05 -1.70 3.11
N ARG A 28 2.84 -2.25 4.32
CA ARG A 28 2.54 -3.67 4.54
C ARG A 28 1.26 -3.80 5.35
N TYR A 29 0.48 -4.83 5.07
CA TYR A 29 -0.63 -5.20 5.94
C TYR A 29 -0.10 -5.65 7.29
N SER A 30 -0.66 -5.10 8.36
CA SER A 30 -0.38 -5.52 9.72
C SER A 30 -1.35 -6.63 10.12
N GLY A 31 -0.83 -7.85 10.30
CA GLY A 31 -1.63 -9.02 10.62
C GLY A 31 -2.17 -9.72 9.37
N ASP A 32 -3.49 -9.70 9.19
CA ASP A 32 -4.14 -10.42 8.09
C ASP A 32 -3.79 -9.80 6.73
N ASN A 33 -3.47 -10.66 5.79
CA ASN A 33 -3.19 -10.31 4.40
C ASN A 33 -4.42 -10.62 3.56
N PRO A 34 -5.36 -9.66 3.41
CA PRO A 34 -6.70 -9.93 2.88
C PRO A 34 -6.66 -10.34 1.41
N ASN A 35 -5.58 -9.99 0.72
CA ASN A 35 -5.41 -10.22 -0.69
C ASN A 35 -4.34 -11.27 -1.04
N GLY A 36 -3.64 -11.83 -0.05
CA GLY A 36 -2.57 -12.82 -0.25
C GLY A 36 -1.29 -12.27 -0.89
N SER A 37 -1.06 -10.95 -0.83
CA SER A 37 0.09 -10.31 -1.49
C SER A 37 1.42 -10.84 -0.95
N VAL A 38 2.42 -10.99 -1.82
CA VAL A 38 3.78 -11.39 -1.42
C VAL A 38 4.29 -10.46 -0.31
N ALA A 39 4.87 -11.03 0.74
CA ALA A 39 5.42 -10.31 1.90
C ALA A 39 4.45 -9.28 2.53
N ASN A 40 3.14 -9.54 2.46
CA ASN A 40 2.08 -8.63 2.93
C ASN A 40 2.14 -7.23 2.30
N ILE A 41 2.73 -7.09 1.10
CA ILE A 41 2.89 -5.80 0.42
C ILE A 41 1.51 -5.20 0.13
N ALA A 42 1.29 -3.96 0.60
CA ALA A 42 0.08 -3.19 0.38
C ALA A 42 0.33 -1.95 -0.51
N GLY A 43 1.58 -1.50 -0.64
CA GLY A 43 1.96 -0.41 -1.54
C GLY A 43 3.47 -0.30 -1.74
N ILE A 44 3.85 0.13 -2.94
CA ILE A 44 5.24 0.32 -3.38
C ILE A 44 5.42 1.68 -4.05
N THR A 45 6.65 2.18 -4.07
CA THR A 45 7.04 3.36 -4.84
C THR A 45 7.96 3.00 -6.01
N ASN A 46 8.02 3.86 -7.03
CA ASN A 46 9.12 3.82 -7.99
C ASN A 46 10.48 4.15 -7.32
N GLU A 47 11.58 3.87 -8.00
CA GLU A 47 12.94 4.09 -7.48
C GLU A 47 13.22 5.55 -7.10
N ALA A 48 12.59 6.50 -7.80
CA ALA A 48 12.74 7.94 -7.52
C ALA A 48 11.88 8.42 -6.32
N GLY A 49 11.04 7.56 -5.73
CA GLY A 49 10.24 7.90 -4.55
C GLY A 49 9.06 8.83 -4.79
N ASN A 50 8.73 9.17 -6.05
CA ASN A 50 7.73 10.18 -6.40
C ASN A 50 6.45 9.62 -7.02
N VAL A 51 6.37 8.30 -7.22
CA VAL A 51 5.15 7.62 -7.69
C VAL A 51 4.84 6.47 -6.76
N LEU A 52 3.72 6.58 -6.04
CA LEU A 52 3.23 5.58 -5.10
C LEU A 52 2.06 4.81 -5.71
N GLY A 53 2.19 3.49 -5.80
CA GLY A 53 1.10 2.56 -6.10
C GLY A 53 0.67 1.83 -4.83
N MET A 54 -0.61 1.84 -4.49
CA MET A 54 -1.11 1.18 -3.29
C MET A 54 -2.51 0.60 -3.49
N MET A 55 -2.79 -0.48 -2.76
CA MET A 55 -4.09 -1.14 -2.73
C MET A 55 -5.06 -0.64 -1.66
N PRO A 56 -4.64 -0.22 -0.44
CA PRO A 56 -5.52 0.47 0.47
C PRO A 56 -6.07 1.72 -0.22
N HIS A 57 -7.32 2.05 0.08
CA HIS A 57 -8.02 3.21 -0.45
C HIS A 57 -8.07 4.32 0.63
N PRO A 58 -6.97 5.06 0.88
CA PRO A 58 -6.90 6.08 1.93
C PRO A 58 -7.91 7.20 1.73
N GLU A 59 -8.36 7.44 0.50
CA GLU A 59 -9.43 8.41 0.19
C GLU A 59 -10.77 8.05 0.86
N ARG A 60 -10.97 6.79 1.24
CA ARG A 60 -12.16 6.31 1.96
C ARG A 60 -12.04 6.44 3.48
N ALA A 61 -10.92 6.95 3.99
CA ALA A 61 -10.66 7.14 5.42
C ALA A 61 -10.25 8.59 5.72
N MET A 62 -10.99 9.56 5.18
CA MET A 62 -10.66 10.99 5.26
C MET A 62 -11.46 11.76 6.32
N ALA A 63 -12.52 11.18 6.88
CA ALA A 63 -13.44 11.84 7.80
C ALA A 63 -14.09 10.83 8.74
N ASP A 64 -14.46 11.27 9.95
CA ASP A 64 -15.02 10.38 10.98
C ASP A 64 -16.25 9.60 10.52
N TRP A 65 -17.11 10.22 9.70
CA TRP A 65 -18.31 9.57 9.15
C TRP A 65 -18.00 8.49 8.11
N MET A 66 -16.76 8.42 7.58
CA MET A 66 -16.28 7.37 6.68
C MET A 66 -15.62 6.21 7.42
N GLY A 67 -15.55 6.26 8.76
CA GLY A 67 -15.06 5.18 9.62
C GLY A 67 -13.64 5.37 10.17
N SER A 68 -12.82 6.22 9.53
CA SER A 68 -11.52 6.66 10.07
C SER A 68 -11.10 7.98 9.38
N THR A 69 -10.17 8.70 10.01
CA THR A 69 -9.48 9.88 9.48
C THR A 69 -8.02 9.62 9.13
N ASP A 70 -7.50 8.40 9.32
CA ASP A 70 -6.08 8.09 9.14
C ASP A 70 -5.59 8.31 7.71
N GLY A 71 -6.46 8.12 6.71
CA GLY A 71 -6.13 8.37 5.30
C GLY A 71 -5.76 9.81 5.01
N ARG A 72 -6.24 10.76 5.83
CA ARG A 72 -5.97 12.18 5.69
C ARG A 72 -4.49 12.52 5.85
N ILE A 73 -3.79 11.82 6.74
CA ILE A 73 -2.35 12.05 7.01
C ILE A 73 -1.53 11.87 5.73
N LEU A 74 -1.89 10.90 4.89
CA LEU A 74 -1.18 10.64 3.62
C LEU A 74 -1.35 11.80 2.62
N PHE A 75 -2.53 12.38 2.51
CA PHE A 75 -2.76 13.50 1.60
C PHE A 75 -2.22 14.82 2.15
N GLU A 76 -2.25 15.01 3.47
CA GLU A 76 -1.65 16.17 4.11
C GLU A 76 -0.13 16.17 4.00
N SER A 77 0.53 15.01 4.03
CA SER A 77 1.99 14.93 3.85
C SER A 77 2.45 15.29 2.43
N MET A 78 1.54 15.26 1.45
CA MET A 78 1.79 15.71 0.07
C MET A 78 1.53 17.21 -0.13
N ARG A 79 0.91 17.87 0.85
CA ARG A 79 0.58 19.29 0.78
C ARG A 79 1.77 20.09 1.32
N ASN A 80 2.51 20.72 0.40
CA ASN A 80 3.67 21.59 0.66
C ASN A 80 3.55 22.47 1.91
#